data_AF-A0A9E2TP14-F1
#
_entry.id   AF-A0A9E2TP14-F1
#
_cell.length_a   1.000
_cell.length_b   1.000
_cell.length_c   1.000
_cell.angle_alpha   90.00
_cell.angle_beta   90.00
_cell.angle_gamma   90.00
#
_symmetry.space_group_name_H-M   'P 1'
#
loop_
_entity.id
_entity.type
_entity.pdbx_description
1 polymer ?
#
loop_
_entity_poly.entity_id
_entity_poly.type
_entity_poly.pdbx_seq_one_letter_code
_entity_poly.pdbx_strand_id
1 'polypeptide(L)' 'MAQEPPESERITIPRWTIKRDPRALGCSVCGSAIVKITAEWRQVSFCTCRLIEYRVLPRAPKALPAPPAADLRNDP' A
#
# COMPACT_ATOMS: atom_id res chain seq x y z
N MET A 1 24.55 -29.09 -9.07
CA MET A 1 23.12 -28.85 -9.29
C MET A 1 22.91 -27.35 -9.25
N ALA A 2 22.64 -26.73 -10.40
CA ALA A 2 22.34 -25.30 -10.48
C ALA A 2 20.90 -25.11 -10.01
N GLN A 3 20.70 -24.41 -8.89
CA GLN A 3 19.37 -23.98 -8.48
C GLN A 3 18.93 -22.88 -9.45
N GLU A 4 17.87 -23.12 -10.21
CA GLU A 4 17.26 -22.08 -11.03
C GLU A 4 16.80 -20.93 -10.11
N PRO A 5 17.10 -19.66 -10.47
CA PRO A 5 16.63 -18.53 -9.70
C PRO A 5 15.09 -18.59 -9.65
N PRO A 6 14.46 -18.41 -8.48
CA PRO A 6 13.00 -18.51 -8.37
C PRO A 6 12.37 -17.54 -9.38
N GLU A 7 11.52 -18.08 -10.25
CA GLU A 7 10.76 -17.30 -11.22
C GLU A 7 10.16 -16.10 -10.49
N SER A 8 10.60 -14.91 -10.88
CA SER A 8 10.21 -13.67 -10.21
C SER A 8 8.73 -13.45 -10.49
N GLU A 9 7.90 -13.92 -9.57
CA GLU A 9 6.45 -13.88 -9.60
C GLU A 9 6.01 -12.47 -10.03
N ARG A 10 5.46 -12.36 -11.24
CA ARG A 10 5.21 -11.07 -11.89
C ARG A 10 4.13 -10.31 -11.14
N ILE A 11 4.53 -9.43 -10.23
CA ILE A 11 3.59 -8.61 -9.46
C ILE A 11 3.12 -7.43 -10.33
N THR A 12 1.96 -7.58 -10.96
CA THR A 12 1.28 -6.47 -11.65
C THR A 12 0.42 -5.74 -10.62
N ILE A 13 0.73 -4.50 -10.32
CA ILE A 13 -0.06 -3.68 -9.39
C ILE A 13 -0.54 -2.44 -10.19
N PRO A 14 -1.84 -2.11 -10.21
CA PRO A 14 -2.33 -0.88 -10.84
C PRO A 14 -2.16 0.34 -9.91
N ARG A 15 -1.92 1.54 -10.46
CA ARG A 15 -2.04 2.86 -9.78
C ARG A 15 -1.20 3.05 -8.49
N TRP A 16 0.12 3.01 -8.60
CA TRP A 16 1.02 3.07 -7.43
C TRP A 16 1.19 4.51 -6.96
N THR A 17 1.09 4.72 -5.65
CA THR A 17 1.73 5.87 -5.02
C THR A 17 3.00 5.39 -4.34
N ILE A 18 4.17 5.73 -4.87
CA ILE A 18 5.45 5.40 -4.25
C ILE A 18 5.77 6.50 -3.24
N LYS A 19 5.84 6.14 -1.96
CA LYS A 19 6.32 7.05 -0.91
C LYS A 19 7.57 6.46 -0.29
N ARG A 20 8.67 7.19 -0.35
CA ARG A 20 9.82 6.92 0.51
C ARG A 20 9.46 7.36 1.92
N ASP A 21 9.52 6.45 2.86
CA ASP A 21 9.39 6.81 4.27
C ASP A 21 10.74 7.37 4.74
N PRO A 22 10.85 8.68 5.05
CA PRO A 22 12.12 9.29 5.45
C PRO A 22 12.61 8.80 6.81
N ARG A 23 11.76 8.10 7.59
CA ARG A 23 12.10 7.54 8.90
C ARG A 23 12.39 6.03 8.86
N ALA A 24 12.23 5.39 7.69
CA ALA A 24 12.51 3.97 7.59
C ALA A 24 14.00 3.71 7.79
N LEU A 25 14.33 3.04 8.90
CA LEU A 25 15.64 2.44 9.10
C LEU A 25 15.91 1.50 7.91
N GLY A 26 17.13 1.56 7.37
CA GLY A 26 17.53 0.71 6.25
C GLY A 26 17.32 -0.77 6.56
N CYS A 27 17.29 -1.60 5.52
CA CYS A 27 17.13 -3.03 5.69
C CYS A 27 18.22 -3.59 6.61
N SER A 28 17.84 -4.35 7.63
CA SER A 28 18.79 -4.92 8.61
C SER A 28 19.80 -5.93 8.03
N VAL A 29 19.62 -6.38 6.79
CA VAL A 29 20.51 -7.34 6.12
C VAL A 29 21.46 -6.67 5.13
N CYS A 30 20.95 -5.82 4.23
CA CYS A 30 21.80 -5.21 3.19
C CYS A 30 22.04 -3.70 3.40
N GLY A 31 21.47 -3.08 4.44
CA GLY A 31 21.57 -1.64 4.69
C GLY A 31 20.82 -0.74 3.70
N SER A 32 20.26 -1.29 2.62
CA SER A 32 19.59 -0.48 1.58
C SER A 32 18.28 0.12 2.10
N ALA A 33 17.88 1.24 1.49
CA ALA A 33 16.61 1.89 1.79
C ALA A 33 15.42 0.94 1.56
N ILE A 34 14.45 1.02 2.46
CA ILE A 34 13.20 0.27 2.34
C ILE A 34 12.20 1.13 1.56
N VAL A 35 11.63 0.57 0.50
CA VAL A 35 10.57 1.21 -0.28
C VAL A 35 9.23 0.62 0.14
N LYS A 36 8.26 1.48 0.45
CA LYS A 36 6.88 1.10 0.75
C LYS A 36 5.96 1.58 -0.36
N ILE A 37 5.09 0.68 -0.80
CA ILE A 37 4.19 0.87 -1.92
C ILE A 37 2.78 0.51 -1.46
N THR A 38 1.85 1.44 -1.65
CA THR A 38 0.45 1.23 -1.34
C THR A 38 -0.35 1.31 -2.64
N ALA A 39 -1.20 0.30 -2.88
CA ALA A 39 -2.07 0.22 -4.04
C ALA A 39 -3.42 -0.37 -3.64
N GLU A 40 -4.47 0.45 -3.73
CA GLU A 40 -5.87 0.10 -3.45
C GLU A 40 -6.06 -0.69 -2.14
N TRP A 41 -6.04 -2.02 -2.18
CA TRP A 41 -6.19 -2.94 -1.04
C TRP A 41 -4.90 -3.69 -0.67
N ARG A 42 -3.73 -3.24 -1.13
CA ARG A 42 -2.44 -3.89 -0.89
C ARG A 42 -1.40 -2.87 -0.45
N GLN A 43 -0.53 -3.29 0.45
CA GLN A 43 0.66 -2.56 0.84
C GLN A 43 1.84 -3.51 0.86
N VAL A 44 2.94 -3.10 0.22
CA VAL A 44 4.15 -3.91 0.05
C VAL A 44 5.35 -3.09 0.48
N SER A 45 6.24 -3.67 1.29
CA SER A 45 7.52 -3.07 1.68
C SER A 45 8.67 -3.99 1.24
N PHE A 46 9.69 -3.47 0.58
CA PHE A 46 10.84 -4.26 0.12
C PHE A 46 12.16 -3.46 0.13
N CYS A 47 13.27 -4.18 0.22
CA CYS A 47 14.62 -3.69 -0.10
C CYS A 47 15.06 -4.24 -1.46
N THR A 48 16.26 -3.86 -1.90
CA THR A 48 17.00 -4.49 -3.00
C THR A 48 17.23 -6.00 -2.82
N CYS A 49 17.09 -6.51 -1.60
CA CYS A 49 17.55 -7.82 -1.17
C CYS A 49 16.44 -8.84 -0.87
N ARG A 50 15.22 -8.38 -0.59
CA ARG A 50 14.09 -9.21 -0.17
C ARG A 50 12.81 -8.39 -0.07
N LEU A 51 11.70 -9.10 -0.14
CA LEU A 51 10.41 -8.64 0.37
C LEU A 51 10.47 -8.57 1.90
N ILE A 52 10.08 -7.43 2.47
CA ILE A 52 10.10 -7.21 3.92
C ILE A 52 8.71 -7.42 4.50
N GLU A 53 7.68 -6.94 3.82
CA GLU A 53 6.32 -7.00 4.32
C GLU A 53 5.30 -6.97 3.19
N TYR A 54 4.23 -7.75 3.32
CA TYR A 54 3.08 -7.72 2.44
C TYR A 54 1.79 -7.72 3.27
N ARG A 55 0.97 -6.69 3.10
CA ARG A 55 -0.31 -6.53 3.80
C ARG A 55 -1.45 -6.35 2.80
N VAL A 56 -2.58 -6.98 3.09
CA VAL A 56 -3.86 -6.67 2.44
C VAL A 56 -4.55 -5.62 3.32
N LEU A 57 -4.84 -4.46 2.76
CA LEU A 57 -5.54 -3.39 3.45
C LEU A 57 -7.05 -3.66 3.41
N PRO A 58 -7.78 -3.41 4.51
CA PRO A 58 -9.24 -3.49 4.50
C PRO A 58 -9.79 -2.49 3.47
N ARG A 59 -10.78 -2.91 2.68
CA ARG A 59 -11.50 -1.98 1.79
C ARG A 59 -12.11 -0.91 2.69
N ALA A 60 -11.83 0.36 2.42
CA ALA A 60 -12.54 1.44 3.10
C ALA A 60 -14.04 1.16 2.97
N PRO A 61 -14.82 1.17 4.06
CA PRO A 61 -16.27 1.14 3.94
C PRO A 61 -16.64 2.26 2.98
N LYS A 62 -17.45 1.98 1.96
CA LYS A 62 -18.08 3.05 1.17
C LYS A 62 -18.66 4.01 2.21
N ALA A 63 -18.17 5.25 2.21
CA ALA A 63 -18.71 6.28 3.10
C ALA A 63 -20.23 6.22 2.93
N LEU A 64 -20.94 5.97 4.02
CA LEU A 64 -22.40 5.98 4.00
C LEU A 64 -22.80 7.35 3.42
N PRO A 65 -23.76 7.40 2.48
CA PRO A 65 -24.20 8.67 1.91
C PRO A 65 -24.56 9.61 3.07
N ALA A 66 -24.08 10.85 2.98
CA ALA A 66 -24.39 11.87 3.97
C ALA A 66 -25.91 11.96 4.16
N PRO A 67 -26.41 12.09 5.41
CA PRO A 67 -27.83 12.28 5.62
C PRO A 67 -28.31 13.49 4.81
N PRO A 68 -29.52 13.44 4.22
CA PRO A 68 -30.04 14.57 3.47
C PRO A 68 -30.06 15.79 4.39
N ALA A 69 -29.59 16.93 3.86
CA ALA A 69 -29.66 18.20 4.56
C ALA A 69 -31.12 18.44 4.97
N ALA A 70 -31.38 18.62 6.26
CA ALA A 70 -32.69 19.01 6.73
C ALA A 70 -32.95 20.42 6.17
N ASP A 71 -33.82 20.51 5.17
CA ASP A 71 -34.41 21.76 4.71
C ASP A 71 -35.16 22.39 5.89
N LEU A 72 -34.49 23.25 6.64
CA LEU A 72 -35.13 24.26 7.47
C LEU A 72 -35.77 25.29 6.53
N ARG A 73 -36.88 24.87 5.89
CA ARG A 73 -37.87 25.80 5.34
C ARG A 73 -38.53 26.48 6.54
N ASN A 74 -37.98 27.64 6.89
CA ASN A 74 -38.71 28.66 7.61
C ASN A 74 -39.72 29.25 6.63
N ASP A 75 -41.01 29.10 6.94
CA ASP A 75 -42.13 29.79 6.31
C ASP A 75 -43.22 29.92 7.39
N PRO A 76 -44.02 31.00 7.47
CA PRO A 76 -43.94 32.31 6.80
C PRO A 76 -43.60 33.48 7.75
#